data_AF-A0A0S9QRP5-F1
#
_entry.id   AF-A0A0S9QRP5-F1
#
_cell.length_a   1.000
_cell.length_b   1.000
_cell.length_c   1.000
_cell.angle_alpha   90.00
_cell.angle_beta   90.00
_cell.angle_gamma   90.00
#
_symmetry.space_group_name_H-M   'P 1'
#
loop_
_entity.id
_entity.type
_entity.pdbx_description
1 polymer ?
#
loop_
_entity_poly.entity_id
_entity_poly.type
_entity_poly.pdbx_seq_one_letter_code
_entity_poly.pdbx_strand_id
1 'polypeptide(L)'
;MSRRRPSSEAAPADKGKRAKSQVFLVAVKQRREALRVYAVLTSAQDEALAIVAAASAEGAAVEAAGRLSKKLARPLKLKPEVPHPI
;
A
#
# COMPACT_ATOMS: atom_id res chain seq x y z
N MET A 1 -44.10 -5.71 8.58
CA MET A 1 -43.61 -5.82 7.19
C MET A 1 -42.41 -4.89 7.02
N SER A 2 -41.31 -5.38 6.41
CA SER A 2 -40.26 -4.66 5.63
C SER A 2 -39.70 -3.32 6.16
N ARG A 3 -38.38 -3.04 6.21
CA ARG A 3 -37.20 -3.64 5.58
C ARG A 3 -35.93 -3.08 6.26
N ARG A 4 -34.87 -3.88 6.23
CA ARG A 4 -33.48 -3.65 6.67
C ARG A 4 -32.88 -2.29 6.26
N ARG A 5 -32.02 -1.73 7.12
CA ARG A 5 -30.60 -1.45 6.83
C ARG A 5 -29.80 -1.49 8.15
N PRO A 6 -28.87 -2.44 8.36
CA PRO A 6 -27.83 -2.24 9.36
C PRO A 6 -26.85 -1.21 8.80
N SER A 7 -26.67 -0.11 9.51
CA SER A 7 -25.56 0.81 9.31
C SER A 7 -24.26 0.02 9.48
N SER A 8 -23.51 -0.10 8.39
CA SER A 8 -22.13 -0.55 8.39
C SER A 8 -21.27 0.55 9.01
N GLU A 9 -21.30 0.65 10.33
CA GLU A 9 -20.32 1.44 11.06
C GLU A 9 -19.27 0.44 11.57
N ALA A 10 -18.26 0.24 10.73
CA ALA A 10 -17.09 -0.55 11.09
C ALA A 10 -16.39 0.15 12.27
N ALA A 11 -16.47 -0.50 13.43
CA ALA A 11 -15.60 -0.27 14.58
C ALA A 11 -14.11 -0.56 14.22
N PRO A 12 -13.14 -0.27 15.11
CA PRO A 12 -12.97 0.89 15.98
C PRO A 12 -11.59 1.55 15.76
N ALA A 13 -11.45 2.80 16.19
CA ALA A 13 -10.16 3.47 16.32
C ALA A 13 -9.32 2.81 17.44
N ASP A 14 -8.48 1.83 17.09
CA ASP A 14 -7.53 1.21 18.01
C ASP A 14 -6.28 2.09 18.18
N LYS A 15 -6.33 2.97 19.20
CA LYS A 15 -5.14 3.60 19.78
C LYS A 15 -4.41 2.55 20.64
N GLY A 16 -3.62 1.67 20.01
CA GLY A 16 -2.86 0.67 20.78
C GLY A 16 -1.83 -0.08 19.93
N LYS A 17 -0.55 0.33 20.02
CA LYS A 17 0.62 -0.18 19.26
C LYS A 17 0.63 0.29 17.81
N ARG A 18 1.48 1.29 17.49
CA ARG A 18 1.86 1.57 16.10
C ARG A 18 2.32 0.25 15.47
N ALA A 19 1.54 -0.29 14.55
CA ALA A 19 1.89 -1.50 13.83
C ALA A 19 3.31 -1.32 13.26
N LYS A 20 4.17 -2.32 13.46
CA LYS A 20 5.59 -2.23 13.06
C LYS A 20 5.63 -1.97 11.56
N SER A 21 6.03 -0.77 11.14
CA SER A 21 6.14 -0.44 9.72
C SER A 21 7.09 -1.40 9.02
N GLN A 22 6.62 -1.95 7.90
CA GLN A 22 7.33 -2.86 7.01
C GLN A 22 7.55 -2.15 5.67
N VAL A 23 8.51 -2.66 4.90
CA VAL A 23 8.75 -2.17 3.55
C VAL A 23 8.14 -3.17 2.59
N PHE A 24 7.26 -2.71 1.72
CA PHE A 24 6.62 -3.51 0.69
C PHE A 24 7.13 -3.11 -0.68
N LEU A 25 7.31 -4.10 -1.55
CA LEU A 25 7.52 -3.91 -2.98
C LEU A 25 6.20 -4.07 -3.69
N VAL A 26 5.87 -3.08 -4.50
CA VAL A 26 4.69 -3.06 -5.33
C VAL A 26 5.12 -2.85 -6.77
N ALA A 27 4.81 -3.81 -7.62
CA ALA A 27 5.03 -3.72 -9.05
C ALA A 27 3.79 -3.09 -9.70
N VAL A 28 4.03 -2.18 -10.63
CA VAL A 28 2.99 -1.50 -11.41
C VAL A 28 3.27 -1.79 -12.87
N LYS A 29 2.32 -2.47 -13.50
CA LYS A 29 2.35 -2.80 -14.92
C LYS A 29 1.30 -1.97 -15.63
N GLN A 30 1.75 -1.08 -16.50
CA GLN A 30 0.88 -0.27 -17.35
C GLN A 30 1.05 -0.68 -18.81
N ARG A 31 -0.03 -0.57 -19.58
CA ARG A 31 -0.03 -0.96 -20.99
C ARG A 31 0.97 -0.09 -21.77
N ARG A 32 1.87 -0.74 -22.52
CA ARG A 32 2.93 -0.10 -23.33
C ARG A 32 3.98 0.67 -22.53
N GLU A 33 4.03 0.51 -21.21
CA GLU A 33 5.08 1.08 -20.38
C GLU A 33 5.95 -0.02 -19.77
N ALA A 34 7.18 0.35 -19.39
CA ALA A 34 8.07 -0.53 -18.64
C ALA A 34 7.46 -0.85 -17.26
N LEU A 35 7.74 -2.04 -16.74
CA LEU A 35 7.36 -2.42 -15.38
C LEU A 35 8.01 -1.44 -14.39
N ARG A 36 7.20 -0.76 -13.59
CA ARG A 36 7.69 0.11 -12.52
C ARG A 36 7.58 -0.62 -11.20
N VAL A 37 8.59 -0.45 -10.35
CA VAL A 37 8.60 -1.07 -9.03
C VAL A 37 8.74 0.04 -7.99
N TYR A 38 7.86 0.01 -7.00
CA TYR A 38 7.83 0.97 -5.89
C TYR A 38 8.08 0.27 -4.57
N ALA A 39 8.89 0.90 -3.72
CA ALA A 39 8.96 0.59 -2.31
C ALA A 39 8.04 1.51 -1.51
N VAL A 40 7.23 0.93 -0.62
CA VAL A 40 6.32 1.65 0.27
C VAL A 40 6.60 1.23 1.70
N LEU A 41 6.78 2.21 2.58
CA LEU A 41 6.87 1.97 4.02
C LEU A 41 5.48 2.11 4.64
N THR A 42 4.85 1.00 5.01
CA THR A 42 3.51 0.99 5.62
C THR A 42 3.33 -0.18 6.59
N SER A 43 2.15 -0.35 7.19
CA SER A 43 1.90 -1.37 8.20
C SER A 43 1.41 -2.69 7.60
N ALA A 44 0.62 -2.63 6.53
CA ALA A 44 0.04 -3.79 5.85
C ALA A 44 0.27 -3.77 4.33
N GLN A 45 0.20 -4.96 3.71
CA GLN A 45 0.37 -5.12 2.27
C GLN A 45 -0.78 -4.46 1.48
N ASP A 46 -2.01 -4.58 1.96
CA ASP A 46 -3.19 -4.01 1.31
C ASP A 46 -3.13 -2.48 1.29
N GLU A 47 -2.61 -1.87 2.36
CA GLU A 47 -2.33 -0.43 2.42
C GLU A 47 -1.29 -0.03 1.37
N ALA A 48 -0.21 -0.80 1.21
CA ALA A 48 0.83 -0.52 0.22
C ALA A 48 0.27 -0.54 -1.21
N LEU A 49 -0.60 -1.51 -1.49
CA LEU A 49 -1.29 -1.61 -2.78
C LEU A 49 -2.21 -0.41 -3.01
N ALA A 50 -3.01 -0.02 -2.01
CA ALA A 50 -3.89 1.12 -2.11
C ALA A 50 -3.13 2.44 -2.34
N ILE A 51 -2.01 2.64 -1.64
CA ILE A 51 -1.14 3.82 -1.79
C ILE A 51 -0.60 3.91 -3.22
N VAL A 52 -0.10 2.80 -3.77
CA VAL A 52 0.49 2.77 -5.11
C VAL A 52 -0.57 2.86 -6.19
N ALA A 53 -1.73 2.24 -5.99
CA ALA A 53 -2.87 2.35 -6.90
C ALA A 53 -3.37 3.80 -6.98
N ALA A 54 -3.48 4.50 -5.85
CA ALA A 54 -3.87 5.91 -5.81
C ALA A 54 -2.84 6.84 -6.50
N ALA A 55 -1.56 6.46 -6.50
CA ALA A 55 -0.49 7.21 -7.16
C ALA A 55 -0.28 6.80 -8.64
N SER A 56 -0.93 5.75 -9.11
CA SER A 56 -0.75 5.21 -10.47
C SER A 56 -1.79 5.74 -11.44
N ALA A 57 -1.45 5.74 -12.74
CA ALA A 57 -2.36 6.16 -13.79
C ALA A 57 -3.56 5.20 -13.93
N GLU A 58 -4.68 5.73 -14.40
CA GLU A 58 -5.91 4.97 -14.63
C GLU A 58 -5.64 3.80 -15.61
N GLY A 59 -5.96 2.57 -15.19
CA GLY A 59 -5.71 1.35 -15.96
C GLY A 59 -4.35 0.68 -15.72
N ALA A 60 -3.55 1.13 -14.75
CA ALA A 60 -2.35 0.41 -14.31
C ALA A 60 -2.73 -0.79 -13.42
N ALA A 61 -2.16 -1.96 -13.73
CA ALA A 61 -2.27 -3.14 -12.87
C ALA A 61 -1.23 -3.04 -11.76
N VAL A 62 -1.68 -3.14 -10.51
CA VAL A 62 -0.84 -3.02 -9.31
C VAL A 62 -0.80 -4.37 -8.61
N GLU A 63 0.40 -4.90 -8.41
CA GLU A 63 0.62 -6.21 -7.77
C GLU A 63 1.67 -6.12 -6.67
N ALA A 64 1.46 -6.83 -5.58
CA ALA A 64 2.42 -6.88 -4.49
C ALA A 64 3.52 -7.88 -4.87
N ALA A 65 4.72 -7.38 -5.13
CA ALA A 65 5.89 -8.20 -5.44
C ALA A 65 6.53 -8.81 -4.19
N GLY A 66 6.23 -8.28 -3.00
CA GLY A 66 6.59 -8.90 -1.72
C GLY A 66 7.00 -7.90 -0.65
N ARG A 67 7.76 -8.39 0.35
CA ARG A 67 8.31 -7.59 1.44
C ARG A 67 9.80 -7.38 1.23
N LEU A 68 10.27 -6.15 1.44
CA LEU A 68 11.68 -5.82 1.53
C LEU A 68 12.18 -5.83 2.96
N SER A 69 13.48 -6.07 3.10
CA SER A 69 14.16 -5.88 4.38
C SER A 69 14.00 -4.44 4.87
N LYS A 70 13.59 -4.27 6.13
CA LYS A 70 13.46 -2.97 6.78
C LYS A 70 14.78 -2.18 6.82
N LYS A 71 15.92 -2.87 6.69
CA LYS A 71 17.24 -2.24 6.59
C LYS A 71 17.37 -1.34 5.35
N LEU A 72 16.59 -1.60 4.29
CA LEU A 72 16.60 -0.80 3.06
C LEU A 72 15.82 0.52 3.20
N ALA A 73 14.97 0.69 4.22
CA ALA A 73 14.20 1.91 4.40
C ALA A 73 15.09 3.15 4.61
N ARG A 74 16.19 3.00 5.35
CA ARG A 74 17.15 4.08 5.63
C ARG A 74 17.97 4.49 4.39
N PRO A 75 18.67 3.56 3.69
CA PRO A 75 19.39 3.86 2.47
C PRO A 75 18.52 4.48 1.37
N LEU A 76 17.29 3.97 1.20
CA LEU A 76 16.34 4.46 0.19
C LEU A 76 15.55 5.70 0.66
N LYS A 77 15.82 6.22 1.87
CA LYS A 77 15.14 7.38 2.46
C LYS A 77 13.61 7.29 2.34
N LEU A 78 13.05 6.10 2.55
CA LEU A 78 11.62 5.85 2.39
C LEU A 78 10.83 6.67 3.40
N LYS A 79 9.84 7.42 2.91
CA LYS A 79 8.86 8.10 3.74
C LYS A 79 7.66 7.18 3.98
N PRO A 80 7.04 7.22 5.17
CA PRO A 80 5.81 6.49 5.42
C PRO A 80 4.75 6.86 4.39
N GLU A 81 4.06 5.86 3.86
CA GLU A 81 2.91 6.03 2.93
C GLU A 81 3.24 6.76 1.62
N VAL A 82 4.52 6.96 1.30
CA VAL A 82 4.95 7.55 0.04
C VAL A 82 5.58 6.46 -0.83
N PRO A 83 5.06 6.22 -2.05
CA PRO A 83 5.68 5.28 -2.97
C PRO A 83 7.02 5.84 -3.47
N HIS A 84 8.07 5.05 -3.35
CA HIS A 84 9.42 5.39 -3.81
C HIS A 84 9.83 4.48 -4.97
N PRO A 85 10.14 5.03 -6.17
CA PRO A 85 10.59 4.21 -7.29
C PRO A 85 11.97 3.60 -7.01
N ILE A 86 12.19 2.35 -7.44
CA ILE A 86 13.48 1.63 -7.37
C ILE A 86 13.97 1.30 -8.78
#